data_AF-A0A822GHU4-F1
#
_entry.id   AF-A0A822GHU4-F1
#
_cell.length_a   1.000
_cell.length_b   1.000
_cell.length_c   1.000
_cell.angle_alpha   90.00
_cell.angle_beta   90.00
_cell.angle_gamma   90.00
#
_symmetry.space_group_name_H-M   'P 1'
#
loop_
_entity.id
_entity.type
_entity.pdbx_description
1 polymer ?
#
loop_
_entity_poly.entity_id
_entity_poly.type
_entity_poly.pdbx_seq_one_letter_code
_entity_poly.pdbx_strand_id
1 'polypeptide(L)' 'MVALFDYNPSEYSPNINSNDELSFHSGDVIYIHGNIHDDGFYSGELENGKKGLVPSNCLKERSDENAIVKPIEAHEIR' A
#
# COMPACT_ATOMS: atom_id res chain seq x y z
N MET A 1 0.39 2.72 -3.16
CA MET A 1 1.29 1.69 -2.57
C MET A 1 1.42 0.52 -3.52
N VAL A 2 2.36 -0.39 -3.28
CA VAL A 2 2.54 -1.63 -4.06
C VAL A 2 2.38 -2.84 -3.15
N ALA A 3 1.62 -3.84 -3.60
CA ALA A 3 1.46 -5.11 -2.89
C ALA A 3 2.75 -5.93 -2.91
N LEU A 4 3.17 -6.44 -1.76
CA LEU A 4 4.34 -7.29 -1.58
C LEU A 4 4.05 -8.76 -1.85
N PHE A 5 2.82 -9.20 -1.56
CA PHE A 5 2.39 -10.59 -1.61
C PHE A 5 1.02 -10.69 -2.28
N ASP A 6 0.69 -11.88 -2.77
CA ASP A 6 -0.67 -12.19 -3.18
C ASP A 6 -1.58 -12.23 -1.94
N TYR A 7 -2.80 -11.71 -2.08
CA TYR A 7 -3.78 -11.71 -1.00
C TYR A 7 -5.15 -12.13 -1.52
N ASN A 8 -5.61 -13.28 -1.04
CA ASN A 8 -6.98 -13.75 -1.17
C ASN A 8 -7.66 -13.71 0.21
N PRO A 9 -8.58 -12.76 0.46
CA PRO A 9 -9.26 -12.65 1.75
C PRO A 9 -9.97 -13.94 2.19
N SER A 10 -10.47 -14.74 1.24
CA SER A 10 -11.14 -16.01 1.55
C SER A 10 -10.20 -17.10 2.08
N GLU A 11 -8.89 -16.98 1.82
CA GLU A 11 -7.88 -17.96 2.25
C GLU A 11 -7.06 -17.45 3.45
N TYR A 12 -6.75 -16.15 3.47
CA TYR A 12 -5.77 -15.59 4.41
C TYR A 12 -6.38 -14.66 5.46
N SER A 13 -7.59 -14.14 5.27
CA SER A 13 -8.18 -13.26 6.26
C SER A 13 -8.69 -14.06 7.46
N PRO A 14 -8.31 -13.69 8.70
CA PRO A 14 -8.94 -14.23 9.90
C PRO A 14 -10.30 -13.59 10.19
N ASN A 15 -10.70 -12.55 9.44
CA ASN A 15 -11.89 -11.78 9.70
C ASN A 15 -13.15 -12.44 9.12
N ILE A 16 -14.26 -12.37 9.87
CA ILE A 16 -15.56 -12.91 9.44
C ILE A 16 -16.11 -12.14 8.23
N ASN A 17 -15.81 -10.85 8.13
CA ASN A 17 -16.24 -9.95 7.06
C ASN A 17 -15.18 -9.76 5.97
N SER A 18 -14.42 -10.81 5.63
CA SER A 18 -13.37 -10.77 4.61
C SER A 18 -13.84 -10.33 3.22
N ASN A 19 -15.16 -10.35 2.94
CA ASN A 19 -15.75 -9.83 1.70
C ASN A 19 -15.56 -8.31 1.52
N ASP A 20 -15.34 -7.57 2.59
CA ASP A 20 -15.05 -6.13 2.54
C ASP A 20 -13.58 -5.87 2.15
N GLU A 21 -12.72 -6.88 2.23
CA GLU A 21 -11.31 -6.79 1.91
C GLU A 21 -11.04 -6.99 0.41
N LEU A 22 -10.01 -6.31 -0.08
CA LEU A 22 -9.62 -6.32 -1.47
C LEU A 22 -8.69 -7.52 -1.72
N SER A 23 -9.02 -8.32 -2.73
CA SER A 23 -8.07 -9.31 -3.26
C SER A 23 -7.19 -8.67 -4.32
N PHE A 24 -5.90 -8.98 -4.28
CA PHE A 24 -4.85 -8.42 -5.16
C PHE A 24 -3.68 -9.38 -5.28
N HIS A 25 -2.83 -9.15 -6.28
CA HIS A 25 -1.59 -9.88 -6.51
C HIS A 25 -0.36 -9.06 -6.12
N SER A 26 0.72 -9.76 -5.83
CA SER A 26 2.03 -9.16 -5.65
C SER A 26 2.40 -8.30 -6.87
N GLY A 27 2.89 -7.09 -6.60
CA GLY A 27 3.18 -6.09 -7.63
C GLY A 27 2.02 -5.17 -7.99
N ASP A 28 0.78 -5.49 -7.59
CA ASP A 28 -0.37 -4.64 -7.88
C ASP A 28 -0.21 -3.25 -7.26
N VAL A 29 -0.71 -2.26 -8.01
CA VAL A 29 -0.80 -0.88 -7.56
C VAL A 29 -2.11 -0.69 -6.84
N ILE A 30 -2.02 -0.25 -5.59
CA ILE A 30 -3.19 0.04 -4.78
C ILE A 30 -3.19 1.52 -4.44
N TYR A 31 -4.23 2.22 -4.90
CA TYR A 31 -4.50 3.61 -4.58
C TYR A 31 -5.14 3.67 -3.20
N ILE A 32 -4.45 4.33 -2.26
CA ILE A 32 -4.89 4.43 -0.86
C ILE A 32 -5.66 5.72 -0.68
N HIS A 33 -6.82 5.63 -0.03
CA HIS A 33 -7.71 6.75 0.26
C HIS A 33 -7.69 7.03 1.77
N GLY A 34 -7.23 8.23 2.14
CA GLY A 34 -7.15 8.64 3.54
C GLY A 34 -5.98 8.00 4.31
N ASN A 35 -6.12 7.97 5.63
CA ASN A 35 -5.12 7.41 6.54
C ASN A 35 -5.43 5.93 6.83
N ILE A 36 -4.46 5.24 7.44
CA ILE A 36 -4.69 3.92 8.01
C ILE A 36 -5.76 4.00 9.11
N HIS A 37 -6.62 3.00 9.17
CA HIS A 37 -7.62 2.84 10.22
C HIS A 37 -6.97 2.27 11.50
N ASP A 38 -7.66 2.36 12.64
CA ASP A 38 -7.15 1.90 13.94
C ASP A 38 -6.93 0.37 14.01
N ASP A 39 -7.54 -0.38 13.09
CA ASP A 39 -7.42 -1.83 12.95
C ASP A 39 -6.24 -2.27 12.07
N GLY A 40 -5.49 -1.32 11.48
CA GLY A 40 -4.36 -1.60 10.60
C GLY A 40 -4.71 -1.83 9.13
N PHE A 41 -5.94 -1.54 8.70
CA PHE A 41 -6.32 -1.61 7.29
C PHE A 41 -6.29 -0.23 6.64
N TYR A 42 -6.15 -0.21 5.32
CA TYR A 42 -6.36 0.95 4.47
C TYR A 42 -7.65 0.80 3.68
N SER A 43 -8.27 1.92 3.32
CA SER A 43 -9.24 1.94 2.22
C SER A 43 -8.49 2.05 0.89
N GLY A 44 -8.55 1.00 0.07
CA GLY A 44 -7.77 0.87 -1.16
C GLY A 44 -8.61 0.65 -2.41
N GLU A 45 -8.03 0.98 -3.56
CA GLU A 45 -8.62 0.78 -4.90
C GLU A 45 -7.56 0.27 -5.88
N LEU A 46 -7.92 -0.75 -6.67
CA LEU A 46 -7.10 -1.27 -7.77
C LEU A 46 -7.32 -0.47 -9.06
N GLU A 47 -6.41 -0.61 -10.03
CA GLU A 47 -6.52 0.04 -11.34
C GLU A 47 -7.81 -0.34 -12.10
N ASN A 48 -8.36 -1.54 -11.86
CA ASN A 48 -9.64 -1.98 -12.41
C ASN A 48 -10.87 -1.37 -11.71
N GLY A 49 -10.68 -0.46 -10.75
CA GLY A 49 -11.73 0.24 -10.00
C GLY A 49 -12.32 -0.55 -8.84
N LYS A 50 -11.85 -1.78 -8.57
CA LYS A 50 -12.31 -2.56 -7.41
C LYS A 50 -11.80 -1.93 -6.12
N LYS A 51 -12.69 -1.71 -5.16
CA LYS A 51 -12.41 -1.07 -3.86
C LYS A 51 -12.62 -2.04 -2.72
N GLY A 52 -11.89 -1.85 -1.62
CA GLY A 52 -12.02 -2.63 -0.41
C GLY A 52 -10.99 -2.27 0.65
N LEU A 53 -11.02 -2.99 1.76
CA LEU A 53 -10.02 -2.89 2.82
C LEU A 53 -8.74 -3.62 2.43
N VAL A 54 -7.58 -3.05 2.78
CA VAL A 54 -6.28 -3.59 2.41
C VAL A 54 -5.40 -3.68 3.66
N PRO A 55 -4.91 -4.88 4.03
CA PRO A 55 -4.06 -5.03 5.21
C PRO A 55 -2.72 -4.32 4.99
N SER A 56 -2.35 -3.39 5.88
CA SER A 56 -1.13 -2.58 5.73
C SER A 56 0.14 -3.41 5.62
N ASN A 57 0.17 -4.57 6.27
CA ASN A 57 1.33 -5.47 6.33
C ASN A 57 1.64 -6.12 4.97
N CYS A 58 0.71 -6.07 4.02
CA CYS A 58 0.93 -6.58 2.67
C CYS A 58 1.49 -5.52 1.71
N LEU A 59 1.68 -4.28 2.16
CA LEU A 59 2.03 -3.15 1.30
C LEU A 59 3.42 -2.59 1.57
N LYS A 60 4.01 -2.01 0.53
CA LYS A 60 5.11 -1.06 0.65
C LYS A 60 4.78 0.26 -0.02
N GLU A 61 5.40 1.32 0.48
CA GLU A 61 5.48 2.56 -0.28
C GLU A 61 6.20 2.31 -1.60
N ARG A 62 5.79 3.02 -2.64
CA ARG A 62 6.61 3.06 -3.84
C ARG A 62 7.86 3.85 -3.49
N SER A 63 9.01 3.22 -3.64
CA SER A 63 10.24 3.99 -3.76
C SER A 63 10.08 4.88 -4.99
N ASP A 64 9.91 6.18 -4.81
CA ASP A 64 10.03 7.13 -5.90
C ASP A 64 11.50 7.11 -6.36
N GLU A 65 11.84 6.25 -7.32
CA GLU A 65 13.17 6.27 -7.97
C GLU A 65 13.42 7.57 -8.75
N ASN A 66 12.47 8.52 -8.71
CA ASN A 66 12.57 9.89 -9.23
C ASN A 66 12.68 10.96 -8.12
N ALA A 67 12.85 10.61 -6.85
CA ALA A 67 13.28 11.55 -5.84
C ALA A 67 14.76 11.91 -6.10
N ILE A 68 14.96 12.91 -6.98
CA ILE A 68 16.24 13.55 -7.26
C ILE A 68 16.97 13.73 -5.93
N VAL A 69 18.13 13.09 -5.81
CA VAL A 69 19.12 13.37 -4.77
C VAL A 69 19.28 14.88 -4.68
N LYS A 70 18.76 15.50 -3.61
CA LYS A 70 19.08 16.91 -3.35
C LYS A 70 20.60 16.94 -3.20
N PRO A 71 21.34 17.70 -4.04
CA PRO A 71 22.76 17.87 -3.84
C PRO A 71 22.94 18.36 -2.42
N ILE A 72 23.81 17.70 -1.68
CA ILE A 72 24.30 18.17 -0.39
C ILE A 72 25.02 19.48 -0.75
N GLU A 73 24.38 20.63 -0.53
CA GLU A 73 25.12 21.88 -0.54
C GLU A 73 26.07 21.79 0.66
N ALA A 74 27.31 21.40 0.35
CA ALA A 74 28.44 21.60 1.21
C ALA A 74 28.57 23.11 1.42
N HIS A 75 27.90 23.62 2.45
CA HIS A 75 28.14 24.99 2.88
C HIS A 75 29.53 25.00 3.50
N GLU A 76 30.40 25.69 2.77
CA GLU A 76 31.83 25.67 2.90
C GLU A 76 32.31 26.08 4.28
N ILE A 77 33.40 25.43 4.66
CA ILE A 77 34.31 25.82 5.72
C ILE A 77 34.70 27.30 5.51
N ARG A 78 34.32 28.17 6.45
CA ARG A 78 35.00 29.44 6.71
C ARG A 78 35.09 29.67 8.20
#